data_AF-A0A2M8J9Y3-F1
#
_entry.id   AF-A0A2M8J9Y3-F1
#
_cell.length_a   1.000
_cell.length_b   1.000
_cell.length_c   1.000
_cell.angle_alpha   90.00
_cell.angle_beta   90.00
_cell.angle_gamma   90.00
#
_symmetry.space_group_name_H-M   'P 1'
#
loop_
_entity.id
_entity.type
_entity.pdbx_description
1 polymer ?
#
loop_
_entity_poly.entity_id
_entity_poly.type
_entity_poly.pdbx_seq_one_letter_code
_entity_poly.pdbx_strand_id
1 'polypeptide(L)'
;MEENHTRKESLAKNYGLSEADFEQIKAKGIALDKIETELLLFKSGIPKIYLERPATLGDGIVKLTPEQFQDYAHSFDAKKTALKLKKFVPASGAASRMFKFLNEFLNDFDHENETINAYINRKKDKNLPIFLAGIEKFPFYDEIKSVVKQLYPDYYSLESHEKSYRFIKLMLSTEHFDFANKPKGVLDFHKYPSHVATPVEEHLNECAFYAASNSVSHLHFTVSENHQNLFTSIIDKVKDKVESKTDTKVHISYSYQDQSTDTIAVDMNNRPFRNEQNKLVFRPGGHGALINNLNELEADVIFIKNIDNVIQNHIHEITLYKKGLAGILLELQQKVFEILNAIDSRSIGENDTEEIIRFMKQQLNIDVLDDFYKYTLENKIDFIKNKLNRPIRVCGMVKNEGEPGGGPFWVRSFKGNVSLQIVESSQVDTHNSEQASILSKATHFNPVDLVCATKDYQGQKFDLTQFVDQSTGFIVHKNNKGIDLKGYELPGLWNGAMAKWITVFVEVPLVTFNPVKTVNDLLKPAHQPQYEN
;
A
#
# COMPACT_ATOMS: atom_id res chain seq x y z
N MET A 1 -32.69 0.40 17.45
CA MET A 1 -32.82 -0.85 18.24
C MET A 1 -33.63 -1.89 17.47
N GLU A 2 -34.77 -1.51 16.89
CA GLU A 2 -35.63 -2.39 16.09
C GLU A 2 -34.92 -2.98 14.85
N GLU A 3 -34.20 -2.18 14.06
CA GLU A 3 -33.45 -2.69 12.89
C GLU A 3 -32.41 -3.77 13.24
N ASN A 4 -31.67 -3.61 14.34
CA ASN A 4 -30.67 -4.60 14.75
C ASN A 4 -31.32 -5.87 15.28
N HIS A 5 -32.53 -5.79 15.84
CA HIS A 5 -33.29 -6.97 16.25
C HIS A 5 -33.72 -7.78 15.01
N THR A 6 -34.28 -7.11 14.00
CA THR A 6 -34.67 -7.74 12.72
C THR A 6 -33.48 -8.34 11.98
N ARG A 7 -32.33 -7.65 11.94
CA ARG A 7 -31.08 -8.18 11.34
C ARG A 7 -30.59 -9.43 12.07
N LYS A 8 -30.62 -9.42 13.41
CA LYS A 8 -30.22 -10.56 14.23
C LYS A 8 -31.07 -11.79 13.93
N GLU A 9 -32.39 -11.64 13.85
CA GLU A 9 -33.31 -12.73 13.50
C GLU A 9 -33.06 -13.26 12.07
N SER A 10 -32.86 -12.35 11.11
CA SER A 10 -32.50 -12.72 9.72
C SER A 10 -31.22 -13.55 9.67
N LEU A 11 -30.16 -13.09 10.34
CA LEU A 11 -28.87 -13.77 10.38
C LEU A 11 -28.96 -15.14 11.07
N ALA A 12 -29.70 -15.22 12.18
CA ALA A 12 -29.96 -16.47 12.88
C ALA A 12 -30.70 -17.48 11.99
N LYS A 13 -31.79 -17.04 11.34
CA LYS A 13 -32.61 -17.88 10.46
C LYS A 13 -31.87 -18.33 9.20
N ASN A 14 -31.17 -17.41 8.54
CA ASN A 14 -30.59 -17.66 7.22
C ASN A 14 -29.21 -18.31 7.31
N TYR A 15 -28.44 -18.04 8.35
CA TYR A 15 -27.03 -18.48 8.48
C TYR A 15 -26.78 -19.34 9.71
N GLY A 16 -27.77 -19.55 10.58
CA GLY A 16 -27.62 -20.39 11.78
C GLY A 16 -26.72 -19.74 12.83
N LEU A 17 -26.71 -18.40 12.92
CA LEU A 17 -26.00 -17.69 13.99
C LEU A 17 -26.76 -17.81 15.31
N SER A 18 -26.03 -18.13 16.38
CA SER A 18 -26.52 -18.28 17.75
C SER A 18 -26.28 -17.01 18.58
N GLU A 19 -26.84 -16.95 19.78
CA GLU A 19 -26.57 -15.85 20.74
C GLU A 19 -25.08 -15.68 21.03
N ALA A 20 -24.35 -16.78 21.23
CA ALA A 20 -22.91 -16.75 21.45
C ALA A 20 -22.13 -16.16 20.26
N ASP A 21 -22.62 -16.35 19.03
CA ASP A 21 -22.01 -15.75 17.84
C ASP A 21 -22.21 -14.23 17.81
N PHE A 22 -23.38 -13.75 18.20
CA PHE A 22 -23.65 -12.31 18.28
C PHE A 22 -22.84 -11.63 19.39
N GLU A 23 -22.64 -12.32 20.52
CA GLU A 23 -21.72 -11.86 21.56
C GLU A 23 -20.28 -11.80 21.05
N GLN A 24 -19.84 -12.80 20.29
CA GLN A 24 -18.50 -12.82 19.67
C GLN A 24 -18.34 -11.65 18.68
N ILE A 25 -19.32 -11.40 17.81
CA ILE A 25 -19.33 -10.28 16.85
C ILE A 25 -19.26 -8.93 17.58
N LYS A 26 -20.08 -8.76 18.61
CA LYS A 26 -20.12 -7.53 19.44
C LYS A 26 -18.80 -7.31 20.19
N ALA A 27 -18.20 -8.36 20.74
CA ALA A 27 -16.93 -8.29 21.45
C ALA A 27 -15.78 -7.83 20.54
N LYS A 28 -15.87 -8.10 19.23
CA LYS A 28 -14.94 -7.60 18.21
C LYS A 28 -15.26 -6.19 17.70
N GLY A 29 -16.36 -5.58 18.15
CA GLY A 29 -16.80 -4.26 17.67
C GLY A 29 -17.31 -4.26 16.23
N ILE A 30 -17.66 -5.42 15.66
CA ILE A 30 -18.14 -5.52 14.28
C ILE A 30 -19.65 -5.27 14.24
N ALA A 31 -20.10 -4.39 13.33
CA ALA A 31 -21.50 -4.09 13.15
C ALA A 31 -22.24 -5.23 12.39
N LEU A 32 -23.51 -5.49 12.72
CA LEU A 32 -24.27 -6.62 12.16
C LEU A 32 -24.59 -6.46 10.66
N ASP A 33 -24.79 -5.22 10.21
CA ASP A 33 -24.97 -4.86 8.80
C ASP A 33 -23.72 -5.16 7.96
N LYS A 34 -22.52 -4.99 8.54
CA LYS A 34 -21.26 -5.42 7.92
C LYS A 34 -21.24 -6.93 7.71
N ILE A 35 -21.59 -7.72 8.73
CA ILE A 35 -21.66 -9.19 8.63
C ILE A 35 -22.65 -9.64 7.55
N GLU A 36 -23.84 -9.03 7.52
CA GLU A 36 -24.86 -9.31 6.52
C GLU A 36 -24.34 -8.99 5.10
N THR A 37 -23.68 -7.85 4.93
CA THR A 37 -23.09 -7.42 3.65
C THR A 37 -22.01 -8.38 3.19
N GLU A 38 -21.08 -8.77 4.06
CA GLU A 38 -20.02 -9.74 3.76
C GLU A 38 -20.59 -11.09 3.30
N LEU A 39 -21.60 -11.61 4.01
CA LEU A 39 -22.26 -12.87 3.66
C LEU A 39 -23.00 -12.79 2.32
N LEU A 40 -23.59 -11.64 1.99
CA LEU A 40 -24.20 -11.38 0.69
C LEU A 40 -23.13 -11.34 -0.42
N LEU A 41 -22.00 -10.66 -0.19
CA LEU A 41 -20.88 -10.59 -1.15
C LEU A 41 -20.31 -11.98 -1.48
N PHE A 42 -20.17 -12.87 -0.50
CA PHE A 42 -19.76 -14.24 -0.75
C PHE A 42 -20.74 -15.02 -1.66
N LYS A 43 -22.04 -14.71 -1.58
CA LYS A 43 -23.07 -15.33 -2.42
C LYS A 43 -23.14 -14.72 -3.81
N SER A 44 -23.10 -13.39 -3.92
CA SER A 44 -23.20 -12.68 -5.20
C SER A 44 -21.89 -12.65 -5.98
N GLY A 45 -20.76 -12.86 -5.31
CA GLY A 45 -19.44 -12.56 -5.83
C GLY A 45 -19.12 -11.06 -5.79
N ILE A 46 -17.88 -10.74 -6.16
CA ILE A 46 -17.39 -9.37 -6.32
C ILE A 46 -17.49 -8.99 -7.80
N PRO A 47 -18.14 -7.87 -8.16
CA PRO A 47 -18.13 -7.35 -9.52
C PRO A 47 -16.71 -7.07 -10.01
N LYS A 48 -16.42 -7.43 -11.25
CA LYS A 48 -15.17 -7.05 -11.91
C LYS A 48 -15.21 -5.58 -12.32
N ILE A 49 -14.08 -4.90 -12.20
CA ILE A 49 -13.92 -3.53 -12.66
C ILE A 49 -13.97 -3.51 -14.19
N TYR A 50 -14.76 -2.59 -14.73
CA TYR A 50 -14.81 -2.33 -16.16
C TYR A 50 -13.86 -1.19 -16.53
N LEU A 51 -12.78 -1.55 -17.21
CA LEU A 51 -11.82 -0.62 -17.75
C LEU A 51 -12.39 0.02 -19.03
N GLU A 52 -12.32 1.35 -19.09
CA GLU A 52 -12.61 2.11 -20.31
C GLU A 52 -11.39 2.14 -21.23
N ARG A 53 -10.22 2.47 -20.68
CA ARG A 53 -8.91 2.54 -21.37
C ARG A 53 -7.76 2.69 -20.35
N PRO A 54 -6.51 2.35 -20.69
CA PRO A 54 -5.38 2.66 -19.81
C PRO A 54 -5.20 4.18 -19.71
N ALA A 55 -4.73 4.66 -18.56
CA ALA A 55 -4.22 6.02 -18.49
C ALA A 55 -2.84 6.05 -19.18
N THR A 56 -2.60 7.07 -19.99
CA THR A 56 -1.34 7.26 -20.73
C THR A 56 -0.89 8.72 -20.62
N LEU A 57 0.32 9.02 -21.11
CA LEU A 57 0.83 10.39 -21.09
C LEU A 57 -0.09 11.31 -21.91
N GLY A 58 -0.59 12.38 -21.28
CA GLY A 58 -1.56 13.28 -21.90
C GLY A 58 -3.02 12.80 -21.84
N ASP A 59 -3.28 11.56 -21.42
CA ASP A 59 -4.61 11.03 -21.14
C ASP A 59 -4.63 10.38 -19.75
N GLY A 60 -4.75 11.25 -18.73
CA GLY A 60 -4.84 10.86 -17.33
C GLY A 60 -3.51 10.72 -16.59
N ILE A 61 -2.37 10.73 -17.27
CA ILE A 61 -1.03 10.86 -16.65
C ILE A 61 -0.36 12.15 -17.12
N VAL A 62 -0.01 13.00 -16.16
CA VAL A 62 0.72 14.25 -16.37
C VAL A 62 2.21 13.94 -16.50
N LYS A 63 2.85 14.51 -17.53
CA LYS A 63 4.30 14.47 -17.69
C LYS A 63 4.88 15.84 -17.42
N LEU A 64 5.91 15.89 -16.58
CA LEU A 64 6.64 17.11 -16.25
C LEU A 64 8.13 16.94 -16.56
N THR A 65 8.80 18.04 -16.88
CA THR A 65 10.26 18.07 -16.98
C THR A 65 10.90 18.12 -15.58
N PRO A 66 12.18 17.76 -15.44
CA PRO A 66 12.91 17.92 -14.17
C PRO A 66 12.86 19.34 -13.62
N GLU A 67 12.89 20.36 -14.48
CA GLU A 67 12.81 21.77 -14.10
C GLU A 67 11.42 22.10 -13.52
N GLN A 68 10.35 21.60 -14.13
CA GLN A 68 9.00 21.77 -13.59
C GLN A 68 8.84 21.07 -12.23
N PHE A 69 9.43 19.89 -12.05
CA PHE A 69 9.49 19.23 -10.74
C PHE A 69 10.24 20.06 -9.70
N GLN A 70 11.34 20.71 -10.11
CA GLN A 70 12.09 21.62 -9.25
C GLN A 70 11.24 22.83 -8.83
N ASP A 71 10.49 23.42 -9.76
CA ASP A 71 9.59 24.54 -9.47
C ASP A 71 8.49 24.15 -8.47
N TYR A 72 7.85 23.00 -8.66
CA TYR A 72 6.88 22.47 -7.70
C TYR A 72 7.51 22.16 -6.34
N ALA A 73 8.72 21.60 -6.31
CA ALA A 73 9.44 21.32 -5.09
C ALA A 73 9.79 22.61 -4.32
N HIS A 74 10.21 23.66 -5.02
CA HIS A 74 10.44 24.99 -4.43
C HIS A 74 9.16 25.61 -3.89
N SER A 75 8.06 25.53 -4.64
CA SER A 75 6.73 26.00 -4.20
C SER A 75 6.27 25.28 -2.93
N PHE A 76 6.48 23.97 -2.85
CA PHE A 76 6.24 23.19 -1.64
C PHE A 76 7.11 23.66 -0.46
N ASP A 77 8.44 23.78 -0.67
CA ASP A 77 9.36 24.22 0.38
C ASP A 77 9.04 25.62 0.91
N ALA A 78 8.52 26.52 0.07
CA ALA A 78 8.08 27.85 0.47
C ALA A 78 6.80 27.85 1.34
N LYS A 79 5.92 26.86 1.17
CA LYS A 79 4.62 26.78 1.87
C LYS A 79 4.64 25.84 3.08
N LYS A 80 5.57 24.89 3.14
CA LYS A 80 5.52 23.77 4.10
C LYS A 80 5.58 24.18 5.57
N THR A 81 6.18 25.32 5.90
CA THR A 81 6.34 25.80 7.30
C THR A 81 5.01 26.08 7.99
N ALA A 82 3.94 26.31 7.23
CA ALA A 82 2.58 26.46 7.74
C ALA A 82 1.80 25.14 7.83
N LEU A 83 2.40 24.02 7.40
CA LEU A 83 1.73 22.72 7.26
C LEU A 83 2.25 21.71 8.27
N LYS A 84 1.34 20.87 8.75
CA LYS A 84 1.65 19.62 9.45
C LYS A 84 1.83 18.51 8.43
N LEU A 85 3.09 18.12 8.21
CA LEU A 85 3.46 17.05 7.30
C LEU A 85 3.52 15.71 8.04
N LYS A 86 3.08 14.63 7.40
CA LYS A 86 3.20 13.28 7.94
C LYS A 86 3.55 12.27 6.86
N LYS A 87 4.41 11.31 7.19
CA LYS A 87 4.67 10.14 6.35
C LYS A 87 3.99 8.91 6.97
N PHE A 88 3.16 8.24 6.19
CA PHE A 88 2.42 7.04 6.54
C PHE A 88 3.00 5.83 5.80
N VAL A 89 3.51 4.85 6.55
CA VAL A 89 4.21 3.68 6.01
C VAL A 89 3.49 2.41 6.43
N PRO A 90 2.76 1.76 5.51
CA PRO A 90 2.18 0.44 5.76
C PRO A 90 3.28 -0.61 5.96
N ALA A 91 3.33 -1.24 7.15
CA ALA A 91 4.45 -2.10 7.56
C ALA A 91 4.05 -3.37 8.33
N SER A 92 2.77 -3.76 8.31
CA SER A 92 2.23 -4.87 9.11
C SER A 92 2.51 -6.27 8.53
N GLY A 93 2.91 -6.36 7.26
CA GLY A 93 3.13 -7.64 6.57
C GLY A 93 4.44 -8.34 6.95
N ALA A 94 4.36 -9.63 7.26
CA ALA A 94 5.53 -10.50 7.42
C ALA A 94 6.25 -10.76 6.08
N ALA A 95 7.54 -11.07 6.14
CA ALA A 95 8.38 -11.33 4.98
C ALA A 95 8.23 -12.75 4.42
N SER A 96 7.22 -13.54 4.83
CA SER A 96 7.11 -14.95 4.45
C SER A 96 7.08 -15.17 2.93
N ARG A 97 6.46 -14.25 2.17
CA ARG A 97 6.48 -14.30 0.69
C ARG A 97 7.85 -13.98 0.09
N MET A 98 8.63 -13.11 0.73
CA MET A 98 9.99 -12.73 0.32
C MET A 98 10.95 -13.92 0.35
N PHE A 99 10.75 -14.83 1.30
CA PHE A 99 11.54 -16.06 1.49
C PHE A 99 10.85 -17.34 0.99
N LYS A 100 9.76 -17.22 0.21
CA LYS A 100 8.92 -18.37 -0.16
C LYS A 100 9.70 -19.51 -0.80
N PHE A 101 10.50 -19.24 -1.83
CA PHE A 101 11.24 -20.28 -2.56
C PHE A 101 12.32 -20.96 -1.69
N LEU A 102 12.87 -20.26 -0.68
CA LEU A 102 13.83 -20.84 0.26
C LEU A 102 13.15 -21.73 1.30
N ASN A 103 11.95 -21.38 1.76
CA ASN A 103 11.14 -22.27 2.59
C ASN A 103 10.72 -23.53 1.82
N GLU A 104 10.31 -23.37 0.55
CA GLU A 104 10.01 -24.49 -0.34
C GLU A 104 11.25 -25.39 -0.51
N PHE A 105 12.43 -24.80 -0.73
CA PHE A 105 13.69 -25.52 -0.76
C PHE A 105 13.95 -26.32 0.52
N LEU A 106 13.86 -25.70 1.70
CA LEU A 106 14.11 -26.41 2.96
C LEU A 106 13.14 -27.56 3.22
N ASN A 107 11.89 -27.47 2.74
CA ASN A 107 10.87 -28.50 2.94
C ASN A 107 10.99 -29.65 1.93
N ASP A 108 11.35 -29.35 0.68
CA ASP A 108 11.30 -30.30 -0.43
C ASP A 108 12.67 -30.91 -0.79
N PHE A 109 13.76 -30.35 -0.26
CA PHE A 109 15.13 -30.81 -0.51
C PHE A 109 15.48 -32.02 0.35
N ASP A 110 15.82 -33.13 -0.31
CA ASP A 110 16.34 -34.32 0.36
C ASP A 110 17.84 -34.13 0.64
N HIS A 111 18.15 -33.58 1.82
CA HIS A 111 19.51 -33.24 2.23
C HIS A 111 20.45 -34.45 2.28
N GLU A 112 19.93 -35.67 2.46
CA GLU A 112 20.73 -36.89 2.57
C GLU A 112 21.07 -37.48 1.20
N ASN A 113 20.15 -37.41 0.23
CA ASN A 113 20.26 -38.15 -1.04
C ASN A 113 20.31 -37.27 -2.30
N GLU A 114 20.05 -35.96 -2.19
CA GLU A 114 19.96 -35.05 -3.32
C GLU A 114 21.03 -33.94 -3.22
N THR A 115 21.64 -33.58 -4.35
CA THR A 115 22.48 -32.38 -4.41
C THR A 115 21.63 -31.15 -4.68
N ILE A 116 22.04 -29.97 -4.22
CA ILE A 116 21.31 -28.71 -4.50
C ILE A 116 21.10 -28.49 -6.02
N ASN A 117 22.06 -28.87 -6.86
CA ASN A 117 21.92 -28.80 -8.31
C ASN A 117 20.85 -29.75 -8.86
N ALA A 118 20.74 -30.97 -8.30
CA ALA A 118 19.67 -31.89 -8.65
C ALA A 118 18.29 -31.32 -8.27
N TYR A 119 18.16 -30.71 -7.07
CA TYR A 119 16.94 -30.01 -6.66
C TYR A 119 16.55 -28.89 -7.63
N ILE A 120 17.51 -28.01 -7.96
CA ILE A 120 17.29 -26.87 -8.88
C ILE A 120 16.76 -27.37 -10.21
N ASN A 121 17.37 -28.42 -10.78
CA ASN A 121 16.95 -29.00 -12.05
C ASN A 121 15.57 -29.67 -11.96
N ARG A 122 15.31 -30.41 -10.87
CA ARG A 122 14.03 -31.11 -10.62
C ARG A 122 12.87 -30.13 -10.48
N LYS A 123 13.06 -29.05 -9.71
CA LYS A 123 12.03 -28.03 -9.44
C LYS A 123 11.99 -26.92 -10.50
N LYS A 124 12.98 -26.85 -11.39
CA LYS A 124 13.19 -25.73 -12.33
C LYS A 124 13.23 -24.39 -11.61
N ASP A 125 13.87 -24.37 -10.43
CA ASP A 125 13.95 -23.19 -9.58
C ASP A 125 14.89 -22.14 -10.20
N LYS A 126 14.34 -20.96 -10.50
CA LYS A 126 15.10 -19.84 -11.07
C LYS A 126 15.70 -18.92 -10.01
N ASN A 127 15.18 -18.94 -8.78
CA ASN A 127 15.55 -18.01 -7.71
C ASN A 127 16.70 -18.56 -6.85
N LEU A 128 16.70 -19.86 -6.55
CA LEU A 128 17.74 -20.46 -5.71
C LEU A 128 19.16 -20.30 -6.29
N PRO A 129 19.42 -20.52 -7.60
CA PRO A 129 20.75 -20.28 -8.17
C PRO A 129 21.23 -18.84 -8.01
N ILE A 130 20.32 -17.87 -8.20
CA ILE A 130 20.62 -16.43 -8.05
C ILE A 130 21.00 -16.12 -6.60
N PHE A 131 20.22 -16.66 -5.65
CA PHE A 131 20.47 -16.49 -4.22
C PHE A 131 21.87 -17.02 -3.83
N LEU A 132 22.19 -18.24 -4.24
CA LEU A 132 23.46 -18.89 -3.92
C LEU A 132 24.65 -18.15 -4.53
N ALA A 133 24.54 -17.70 -5.79
CA ALA A 133 25.58 -16.92 -6.44
C ALA A 133 25.79 -15.54 -5.80
N GLY A 134 24.73 -14.95 -5.24
CA GLY A 134 24.76 -13.64 -4.58
C GLY A 134 24.90 -13.68 -3.06
N ILE A 135 25.07 -14.86 -2.44
CA ILE A 135 24.87 -15.05 -1.00
C ILE A 135 25.74 -14.11 -0.15
N GLU A 136 26.97 -13.83 -0.59
CA GLU A 136 27.92 -12.97 0.14
C GLU A 136 27.62 -11.47 0.01
N LYS A 137 26.72 -11.09 -0.90
CA LYS A 137 26.33 -9.70 -1.16
C LYS A 137 25.14 -9.25 -0.31
N PHE A 138 24.50 -10.17 0.40
CA PHE A 138 23.39 -9.80 1.28
C PHE A 138 23.91 -9.07 2.53
N PRO A 139 23.21 -8.02 3.01
CA PRO A 139 23.62 -7.25 4.18
C PRO A 139 23.78 -8.11 5.45
N PHE A 140 22.94 -9.14 5.59
CA PHE A 140 22.91 -10.07 6.73
C PHE A 140 23.91 -11.24 6.62
N TYR A 141 24.70 -11.34 5.53
CA TYR A 141 25.57 -12.50 5.28
C TYR A 141 26.58 -12.74 6.40
N ASP A 142 27.29 -11.69 6.81
CA ASP A 142 28.38 -11.81 7.80
C ASP A 142 27.85 -12.24 9.17
N GLU A 143 26.68 -11.73 9.58
CA GLU A 143 26.03 -12.09 10.84
C GLU A 143 25.60 -13.56 10.85
N ILE A 144 24.86 -14.01 9.83
CA ILE A 144 24.39 -15.40 9.75
C ILE A 144 25.58 -16.35 9.66
N LYS A 145 26.59 -16.04 8.84
CA LYS A 145 27.82 -16.83 8.72
C LYS A 145 28.55 -16.97 10.06
N SER A 146 28.58 -15.92 10.87
CA SER A 146 29.17 -15.96 12.22
C SER A 146 28.44 -16.98 13.11
N VAL A 147 27.11 -16.97 13.11
CA VAL A 147 26.31 -17.93 13.89
C VAL A 147 26.46 -19.36 13.37
N VAL A 148 26.53 -19.56 12.04
CA VAL A 148 26.82 -20.88 11.46
C VAL A 148 28.17 -21.39 11.98
N LYS A 149 29.22 -20.57 11.99
CA LYS A 149 30.55 -20.96 12.51
C LYS A 149 30.54 -21.31 14.00
N GLN A 150 29.70 -20.65 14.79
CA GLN A 150 29.57 -20.93 16.22
C GLN A 150 28.88 -22.29 16.47
N LEU A 151 27.85 -22.62 15.69
CA LEU A 151 27.12 -23.89 15.84
C LEU A 151 27.84 -25.08 15.21
N TYR A 152 28.70 -24.86 14.22
CA TYR A 152 29.42 -25.90 13.50
C TYR A 152 30.94 -25.64 13.52
N PRO A 153 31.67 -26.15 14.53
CA PRO A 153 33.10 -25.91 14.69
C PRO A 153 33.96 -26.35 13.50
N ASP A 154 33.48 -27.32 12.73
CA ASP A 154 34.06 -27.84 11.50
C ASP A 154 33.66 -27.03 10.24
N TYR A 155 33.10 -25.84 10.41
CA TYR A 155 32.61 -24.99 9.32
C TYR A 155 33.59 -24.88 8.15
N TYR A 156 34.89 -24.71 8.42
CA TYR A 156 35.87 -24.53 7.35
C TYR A 156 36.09 -25.79 6.51
N SER A 157 35.93 -26.98 7.09
CA SER A 157 35.98 -28.26 6.37
C SER A 157 34.68 -28.63 5.65
N LEU A 158 33.57 -27.93 5.92
CA LEU A 158 32.31 -28.20 5.21
C LEU A 158 32.41 -27.87 3.72
N GLU A 159 31.76 -28.68 2.91
CA GLU A 159 31.55 -28.41 1.50
C GLU A 159 30.71 -27.15 1.28
N SER A 160 30.84 -26.51 0.11
CA SER A 160 30.14 -25.26 -0.21
C SER A 160 28.61 -25.38 -0.15
N HIS A 161 28.07 -26.52 -0.64
CA HIS A 161 26.64 -26.79 -0.60
C HIS A 161 26.13 -26.93 0.84
N GLU A 162 26.93 -27.53 1.72
CA GLU A 162 26.59 -27.75 3.12
C GLU A 162 26.58 -26.42 3.91
N LYS A 163 27.57 -25.56 3.65
CA LYS A 163 27.61 -24.18 4.18
C LYS A 163 26.34 -23.42 3.76
N SER A 164 25.95 -23.53 2.50
CA SER A 164 24.78 -22.84 1.94
C SER A 164 23.46 -23.35 2.54
N TYR A 165 23.31 -24.67 2.65
CA TYR A 165 22.12 -25.28 3.27
C TYR A 165 21.97 -24.84 4.73
N ARG A 166 23.05 -24.93 5.53
CA ARG A 166 23.04 -24.50 6.93
C ARG A 166 22.75 -23.01 7.08
N PHE A 167 23.30 -22.17 6.21
CA PHE A 167 23.00 -20.74 6.17
C PHE A 167 21.51 -20.49 5.97
N ILE A 168 20.90 -21.09 4.93
CA ILE A 168 19.47 -20.93 4.62
C ILE A 168 18.60 -21.43 5.79
N LYS A 169 18.96 -22.58 6.37
CA LYS A 169 18.26 -23.17 7.52
C LYS A 169 18.30 -22.25 8.74
N LEU A 170 19.46 -21.71 9.10
CA LEU A 170 19.58 -20.78 10.24
C LEU A 170 18.82 -19.47 9.99
N MET A 171 18.89 -18.93 8.77
CA MET A 171 18.19 -17.70 8.39
C MET A 171 16.67 -17.78 8.60
N LEU A 172 16.08 -18.95 8.31
CA LEU A 172 14.64 -19.15 8.34
C LEU A 172 14.14 -19.84 9.62
N SER A 173 15.04 -20.40 10.44
CA SER A 173 14.67 -21.04 11.71
C SER A 173 14.11 -20.03 12.71
N THR A 174 13.00 -20.41 13.35
CA THR A 174 12.38 -19.67 14.46
C THR A 174 13.26 -19.58 15.70
N GLU A 175 14.22 -20.49 15.86
CA GLU A 175 15.16 -20.52 16.99
C GLU A 175 16.35 -19.55 16.81
N HIS A 176 16.49 -18.97 15.61
CA HIS A 176 17.62 -18.12 15.26
C HIS A 176 17.13 -16.79 14.67
N PHE A 177 17.24 -16.62 13.35
CA PHE A 177 17.00 -15.34 12.70
C PHE A 177 15.52 -15.09 12.42
N ASP A 178 14.73 -16.14 12.21
CA ASP A 178 13.28 -16.08 12.01
C ASP A 178 12.83 -15.07 10.94
N PHE A 179 13.62 -14.90 9.86
CA PHE A 179 13.40 -13.83 8.89
C PHE A 179 12.04 -13.91 8.19
N ALA A 180 11.52 -15.11 7.96
CA ALA A 180 10.24 -15.29 7.28
C ALA A 180 9.03 -14.81 8.10
N ASN A 181 9.13 -14.78 9.44
CA ASN A 181 8.02 -14.37 10.31
C ASN A 181 8.12 -12.89 10.72
N LYS A 182 9.31 -12.29 10.60
CA LYS A 182 9.52 -10.86 10.87
C LYS A 182 8.93 -9.97 9.77
N PRO A 183 8.48 -8.74 10.10
CA PRO A 183 8.14 -7.73 9.10
C PRO A 183 9.35 -7.35 8.25
N LYS A 184 9.13 -7.03 6.98
CA LYS A 184 10.23 -6.57 6.09
C LYS A 184 10.97 -5.35 6.65
N GLY A 185 10.26 -4.47 7.34
CA GLY A 185 10.81 -3.24 7.89
C GLY A 185 11.97 -3.42 8.88
N VAL A 186 12.09 -4.59 9.48
CA VAL A 186 13.12 -4.89 10.49
C VAL A 186 14.23 -5.80 9.97
N LEU A 187 14.19 -6.15 8.68
CA LEU A 187 15.22 -6.95 8.03
C LEU A 187 16.33 -6.05 7.49
N ASP A 188 17.52 -6.63 7.35
CA ASP A 188 18.68 -5.95 6.83
C ASP A 188 18.61 -5.82 5.31
N PHE A 189 18.39 -4.60 4.82
CA PHE A 189 18.22 -4.33 3.39
C PHE A 189 19.47 -3.73 2.76
N HIS A 190 20.21 -2.91 3.50
CA HIS A 190 21.30 -2.11 2.94
C HIS A 190 22.57 -2.22 3.77
N LYS A 191 23.71 -2.16 3.09
CA LYS A 191 25.04 -2.24 3.72
C LYS A 191 25.80 -0.95 3.43
N TYR A 192 25.83 -0.05 4.40
CA TYR A 192 26.69 1.13 4.36
C TYR A 192 28.10 0.78 4.83
N PRO A 193 29.13 1.59 4.49
CA PRO A 193 30.49 1.37 4.98
C PRO A 193 30.59 1.31 6.51
N SER A 194 29.68 1.99 7.23
CA SER A 194 29.70 2.10 8.69
C SER A 194 28.75 1.14 9.41
N HIS A 195 27.71 0.63 8.75
CA HIS A 195 26.66 -0.17 9.40
C HIS A 195 25.75 -0.84 8.35
N VAL A 196 24.92 -1.76 8.82
CA VAL A 196 23.79 -2.31 8.08
C VAL A 196 22.54 -1.52 8.45
N ALA A 197 21.72 -1.18 7.45
CA ALA A 197 20.49 -0.42 7.62
C ALA A 197 19.27 -1.26 7.26
N THR A 198 18.19 -1.02 8.02
CA THR A 198 16.87 -1.63 7.81
C THR A 198 15.95 -0.65 7.08
N PRO A 199 14.84 -1.11 6.46
CA PRO A 199 13.89 -0.18 5.86
C PRO A 199 13.29 0.82 6.86
N VAL A 200 13.14 0.46 8.14
CA VAL A 200 12.73 1.42 9.17
C VAL A 200 13.70 2.60 9.26
N GLU A 201 15.01 2.34 9.25
CA GLU A 201 16.03 3.40 9.23
C GLU A 201 15.98 4.22 7.93
N GLU A 202 15.79 3.58 6.79
CA GLU A 202 15.67 4.29 5.50
C GLU A 202 14.44 5.21 5.47
N HIS A 203 13.30 4.72 5.94
CA HIS A 203 12.08 5.52 6.01
C HIS A 203 12.23 6.69 6.97
N LEU A 204 12.97 6.52 8.07
CA LEU A 204 13.31 7.57 9.02
C LEU A 204 14.17 8.67 8.36
N ASN A 205 15.23 8.28 7.66
CA ASN A 205 16.07 9.21 6.90
C ASN A 205 15.24 9.98 5.88
N GLU A 206 14.51 9.29 4.99
CA GLU A 206 13.63 9.92 3.99
C GLU A 206 12.63 10.91 4.61
N CYS A 207 12.06 10.59 5.78
CA CYS A 207 11.06 11.43 6.45
C CYS A 207 11.64 12.80 6.82
N ALA A 208 12.91 12.87 7.22
CA ALA A 208 13.59 14.11 7.50
C ALA A 208 13.84 14.96 6.24
N PHE A 209 14.06 14.34 5.07
CA PHE A 209 14.39 15.06 3.83
C PHE A 209 13.20 15.79 3.19
N TYR A 210 12.01 15.18 3.16
CA TYR A 210 10.85 15.77 2.46
C TYR A 210 9.60 15.97 3.32
N ALA A 211 9.49 15.32 4.47
CA ALA A 211 8.30 15.39 5.33
C ALA A 211 8.55 16.18 6.63
N ALA A 212 9.41 17.20 6.57
CA ALA A 212 9.76 18.06 7.71
C ALA A 212 9.27 19.50 7.52
N SER A 213 8.65 20.05 8.56
CA SER A 213 8.18 21.43 8.67
C SER A 213 8.70 22.03 9.98
N ASN A 214 9.31 23.21 9.94
CA ASN A 214 9.95 23.85 11.10
C ASN A 214 10.88 22.91 11.88
N SER A 215 11.72 22.15 11.17
CA SER A 215 12.62 21.14 11.76
C SER A 215 11.90 20.05 12.57
N VAL A 216 10.61 19.82 12.31
CA VAL A 216 9.81 18.75 12.91
C VAL A 216 9.19 17.89 11.82
N SER A 217 9.31 16.58 11.95
CA SER A 217 8.78 15.58 11.03
C SER A 217 7.92 14.57 11.79
N HIS A 218 6.92 13.99 11.13
CA HIS A 218 6.06 12.96 11.71
C HIS A 218 6.06 11.69 10.85
N LEU A 219 6.54 10.59 11.42
CA LEU A 219 6.55 9.28 10.79
C LEU A 219 5.57 8.35 11.50
N HIS A 220 4.68 7.74 10.73
CA HIS A 220 3.66 6.84 11.23
C HIS A 220 3.76 5.49 10.54
N PHE A 221 3.85 4.42 11.31
CA PHE A 221 3.84 3.04 10.80
C PHE A 221 2.53 2.34 11.15
N THR A 222 1.99 1.56 10.22
CA THR A 222 1.03 0.51 10.60
C THR A 222 1.78 -0.79 10.83
N VAL A 223 1.67 -1.36 12.02
CA VAL A 223 2.37 -2.58 12.42
C VAL A 223 1.37 -3.57 13.02
N SER A 224 1.74 -4.84 13.11
CA SER A 224 1.03 -5.77 13.99
C SER A 224 1.52 -5.57 15.43
N GLU A 225 0.62 -5.68 16.41
CA GLU A 225 0.94 -5.50 17.84
C GLU A 225 2.17 -6.32 18.27
N ASN A 226 2.22 -7.60 17.88
CA ASN A 226 3.33 -8.51 18.20
C ASN A 226 4.70 -8.09 17.65
N HIS A 227 4.75 -7.15 16.70
CA HIS A 227 5.99 -6.73 16.04
C HIS A 227 6.43 -5.30 16.39
N GLN A 228 5.63 -4.52 17.13
CA GLN A 228 5.98 -3.13 17.44
C GLN A 228 7.33 -3.02 18.15
N ASN A 229 7.61 -3.90 19.10
CA ASN A 229 8.86 -3.86 19.87
C ASN A 229 10.10 -3.96 18.98
N LEU A 230 10.02 -4.68 17.85
CA LEU A 230 11.12 -4.77 16.88
C LEU A 230 11.37 -3.42 16.21
N PHE A 231 10.32 -2.68 15.85
CA PHE A 231 10.43 -1.34 15.27
C PHE A 231 10.98 -0.33 16.28
N THR A 232 10.44 -0.31 17.50
CA THR A 232 10.89 0.58 18.57
C THR A 232 12.37 0.37 18.87
N SER A 233 12.81 -0.90 18.97
CA SER A 233 14.21 -1.24 19.24
C SER A 233 15.18 -0.75 18.16
N ILE A 234 14.76 -0.71 16.89
CA ILE A 234 15.57 -0.17 15.80
C ILE A 234 15.60 1.36 15.91
N ILE A 235 14.43 1.99 16.05
CA ILE A 235 14.29 3.44 16.13
C ILE A 235 15.12 4.01 17.27
N ASP A 236 15.07 3.43 18.47
CA ASP A 236 15.84 3.91 19.63
C ASP A 236 17.36 3.90 19.37
N LYS A 237 17.86 3.01 18.50
CA LYS A 237 19.27 2.94 18.13
C LYS A 237 19.69 3.97 17.09
N VAL A 238 18.80 4.30 16.15
CA VAL A 238 19.16 5.09 14.95
C VAL A 238 18.63 6.51 14.97
N LYS A 239 17.60 6.80 15.78
CA LYS A 239 16.88 8.08 15.77
C LYS A 239 17.79 9.27 16.04
N ASP A 240 18.52 9.27 17.15
CA ASP A 240 19.35 10.41 17.55
C ASP A 240 20.40 10.75 16.50
N LYS A 241 20.95 9.72 15.84
CA LYS A 241 21.91 9.87 14.73
C LYS A 241 21.25 10.55 13.53
N VAL A 242 20.04 10.14 13.15
CA VAL A 242 19.30 10.75 12.02
C VAL A 242 18.88 12.18 12.35
N GLU A 243 18.34 12.43 13.54
CA GLU A 243 17.92 13.78 13.97
C GLU A 243 19.10 14.74 13.99
N SER A 244 20.25 14.31 14.52
CA SER A 244 21.48 15.12 14.56
C SER A 244 22.04 15.40 13.17
N LYS A 245 22.00 14.41 12.26
CA LYS A 245 22.51 14.56 10.89
C LYS A 245 21.64 15.51 10.05
N THR A 246 20.34 15.56 10.33
CA THR A 246 19.35 16.27 9.50
C THR A 246 18.81 17.56 10.14
N ASP A 247 19.26 17.88 11.36
CA ASP A 247 18.74 18.99 12.18
C ASP A 247 17.20 19.01 12.22
N THR A 248 16.61 17.82 12.36
CA THR A 248 15.16 17.62 12.31
C THR A 248 14.73 16.64 13.39
N LYS A 249 13.79 17.04 14.24
CA LYS A 249 13.16 16.12 15.21
C LYS A 249 12.09 15.28 14.52
N VAL A 250 12.11 13.97 14.74
CA VAL A 250 11.15 13.04 14.15
C VAL A 250 10.27 12.43 15.24
N HIS A 251 8.99 12.75 15.18
CA HIS A 251 7.96 12.12 15.99
C HIS A 251 7.49 10.81 15.36
N ILE A 252 7.71 9.71 16.06
CA ILE A 252 7.26 8.39 15.64
C ILE A 252 5.91 8.08 16.28
N SER A 253 5.02 7.49 15.50
CA SER A 253 3.77 6.91 15.99
C SER A 253 3.47 5.59 15.30
N TYR A 254 2.65 4.77 15.94
CA TYR A 254 2.21 3.47 15.43
C TYR A 254 0.70 3.40 15.45
N SER A 255 0.12 2.62 14.54
CA SER A 255 -1.24 2.13 14.66
C SER A 255 -1.32 0.68 14.21
N TYR A 256 -2.42 0.04 14.58
CA TYR A 256 -2.69 -1.36 14.28
C TYR A 256 -3.95 -1.45 13.42
N GLN A 257 -4.12 -2.57 12.74
CA GLN A 257 -5.38 -2.86 12.10
C GLN A 257 -6.47 -3.05 13.17
N ASP A 258 -7.55 -2.30 13.07
CA ASP A 258 -8.68 -2.41 13.99
C ASP A 258 -9.42 -3.75 13.79
N GLN A 259 -9.66 -4.49 14.87
CA GLN A 259 -10.40 -5.76 14.85
C GLN A 259 -11.84 -5.60 14.35
N SER A 260 -12.42 -4.41 14.44
CA SER A 260 -13.73 -4.09 13.84
C SER A 260 -13.73 -4.23 12.31
N THR A 261 -12.54 -4.17 11.69
CA THR A 261 -12.35 -4.38 10.25
C THR A 261 -12.24 -5.85 9.86
N ASP A 262 -12.10 -6.77 10.82
CA ASP A 262 -12.10 -8.20 10.55
C ASP A 262 -13.37 -8.63 9.81
N THR A 263 -13.22 -9.56 8.87
CA THR A 263 -14.30 -10.09 8.04
C THR A 263 -14.62 -11.51 8.44
N ILE A 264 -15.88 -11.91 8.30
CA ILE A 264 -16.31 -13.28 8.58
C ILE A 264 -15.75 -14.24 7.52
N ALA A 265 -15.16 -15.36 7.95
CA ALA A 265 -14.80 -16.43 7.03
C ALA A 265 -16.01 -17.32 6.73
N VAL A 266 -16.08 -17.87 5.52
CA VAL A 266 -17.11 -18.83 5.11
C VAL A 266 -16.51 -20.10 4.54
N ASP A 267 -17.25 -21.19 4.60
CA ASP A 267 -16.90 -22.42 3.88
C ASP A 267 -17.11 -22.27 2.37
N MET A 268 -16.81 -23.33 1.62
CA MET A 268 -16.99 -23.33 0.16
C MET A 268 -18.47 -23.16 -0.27
N ASN A 269 -19.42 -23.46 0.61
CA ASN A 269 -20.87 -23.30 0.42
C ASN A 269 -21.42 -21.93 0.91
N ASN A 270 -20.54 -20.97 1.24
CA ASN A 270 -20.93 -19.65 1.76
C ASN A 270 -21.67 -19.70 3.12
N ARG A 271 -21.41 -20.71 3.95
CA ARG A 271 -21.88 -20.75 5.36
C ARG A 271 -20.79 -20.24 6.29
N PRO A 272 -21.11 -19.52 7.38
CA PRO A 272 -20.12 -19.05 8.35
C PRO A 272 -19.18 -20.19 8.80
N PHE A 273 -17.87 -19.98 8.63
CA PHE A 273 -16.87 -20.97 8.96
C PHE A 273 -16.63 -21.00 10.46
N ARG A 274 -16.50 -22.21 11.02
CA ARG A 274 -16.30 -22.44 12.45
C ARG A 274 -15.03 -23.22 12.71
N ASN A 275 -14.38 -22.94 13.84
CA ASN A 275 -13.23 -23.71 14.30
C ASN A 275 -13.65 -24.98 15.05
N GLU A 276 -12.67 -25.76 15.51
CA GLU A 276 -12.86 -26.99 16.29
C GLU A 276 -13.67 -26.78 17.59
N GLN A 277 -13.66 -25.55 18.14
CA GLN A 277 -14.45 -25.15 19.31
C GLN A 277 -15.82 -24.57 18.94
N ASN A 278 -16.26 -24.75 17.69
CA ASN A 278 -17.53 -24.28 17.14
C ASN A 278 -17.71 -22.74 17.15
N LYS A 279 -16.63 -21.96 17.30
CA LYS A 279 -16.65 -20.48 17.25
C LYS A 279 -16.49 -19.98 15.82
N LEU A 280 -17.09 -18.83 15.51
CA LEU A 280 -16.89 -18.16 14.22
C LEU A 280 -15.42 -17.82 14.00
N VAL A 281 -14.94 -18.03 12.79
CA VAL A 281 -13.60 -17.62 12.37
C VAL A 281 -13.68 -16.27 11.66
N PHE A 282 -12.88 -15.33 12.14
CA PHE A 282 -12.70 -14.01 11.55
C PHE A 282 -11.30 -13.89 10.96
N ARG A 283 -11.17 -13.10 9.91
CA ARG A 283 -9.91 -12.86 9.21
C ARG A 283 -9.65 -11.35 9.14
N PRO A 284 -8.38 -10.92 9.24
CA PRO A 284 -8.06 -9.51 9.01
C PRO A 284 -8.52 -9.08 7.61
N GLY A 285 -9.19 -7.93 7.51
CA GLY A 285 -9.72 -7.34 6.28
C GLY A 285 -8.66 -6.90 5.23
N GLY A 286 -7.39 -7.31 5.39
CA GLY A 286 -6.31 -7.00 4.46
C GLY A 286 -5.91 -5.52 4.41
N HIS A 287 -5.23 -5.13 3.32
CA HIS A 287 -4.75 -3.75 3.13
C HIS A 287 -5.89 -2.73 3.00
N GLY A 288 -7.13 -3.16 2.79
CA GLY A 288 -8.29 -2.27 2.76
C GLY A 288 -8.68 -1.71 4.12
N ALA A 289 -8.25 -2.35 5.21
CA ALA A 289 -8.46 -1.81 6.55
C ALA A 289 -7.65 -0.53 6.84
N LEU A 290 -6.62 -0.24 6.01
CA LEU A 290 -5.72 0.90 6.21
C LEU A 290 -6.42 2.26 6.05
N ILE A 291 -7.60 2.33 5.41
CA ILE A 291 -8.33 3.59 5.29
C ILE A 291 -8.73 4.14 6.66
N ASN A 292 -9.06 3.27 7.62
CA ASN A 292 -9.37 3.66 8.98
C ASN A 292 -8.12 4.21 9.68
N ASN A 293 -6.97 3.53 9.54
CA ASN A 293 -5.70 4.04 10.06
C ASN A 293 -5.37 5.43 9.50
N LEU A 294 -5.56 5.63 8.19
CA LEU A 294 -5.37 6.93 7.54
C LEU A 294 -6.38 7.97 8.05
N ASN A 295 -7.63 7.56 8.26
CA ASN A 295 -8.72 8.39 8.76
C ASN A 295 -8.50 8.90 10.18
N GLU A 296 -7.62 8.28 10.97
CA GLU A 296 -7.26 8.76 12.31
C GLU A 296 -6.07 9.73 12.31
N LEU A 297 -5.36 9.88 11.18
CA LEU A 297 -4.18 10.74 11.14
C LEU A 297 -4.54 12.22 11.03
N GLU A 298 -4.01 13.02 11.95
CA GLU A 298 -4.06 14.48 11.86
C GLU A 298 -2.82 15.03 11.15
N ALA A 299 -2.98 15.48 9.91
CA ALA A 299 -1.97 16.15 9.08
C ALA A 299 -2.64 16.93 7.93
N ASP A 300 -1.93 17.92 7.37
CA ASP A 300 -2.39 18.67 6.20
C ASP A 300 -1.97 17.96 4.90
N VAL A 301 -0.74 17.42 4.88
CA VAL A 301 -0.19 16.64 3.77
C VAL A 301 0.35 15.31 4.29
N ILE A 302 -0.07 14.22 3.66
CA ILE A 302 0.31 12.85 4.02
C ILE A 302 1.05 12.19 2.85
N PHE A 303 2.30 11.79 3.08
CA PHE A 303 3.09 10.98 2.15
C PHE A 303 2.87 9.50 2.44
N ILE A 304 2.47 8.70 1.45
CA ILE A 304 2.26 7.26 1.60
C ILE A 304 3.27 6.52 0.73
N LYS A 305 4.02 5.59 1.35
CA LYS A 305 5.00 4.72 0.69
C LYS A 305 5.06 3.37 1.40
N ASN A 306 5.14 2.27 0.65
CA ASN A 306 5.29 0.93 1.24
C ASN A 306 6.63 0.77 1.97
N ILE A 307 6.63 -0.01 3.06
CA ILE A 307 7.83 -0.29 3.88
C ILE A 307 9.00 -0.89 3.10
N ASP A 308 8.71 -1.64 2.02
CA ASP A 308 9.72 -2.35 1.24
C ASP A 308 10.24 -1.55 0.04
N ASN A 309 9.64 -0.41 -0.28
CA ASN A 309 10.11 0.49 -1.32
C ASN A 309 11.08 1.49 -0.70
N VAL A 310 12.34 1.10 -0.57
CA VAL A 310 13.44 1.92 -0.03
C VAL A 310 14.67 1.74 -0.89
N ILE A 311 15.57 2.71 -0.87
CA ILE A 311 16.84 2.63 -1.60
C ILE A 311 17.89 3.36 -0.77
N GLN A 312 19.11 2.82 -0.73
CA GLN A 312 20.21 3.44 0.02
C GLN A 312 20.89 4.60 -0.71
N ASN A 313 20.72 4.66 -2.04
CA ASN A 313 21.33 5.63 -2.95
C ASN A 313 20.25 6.62 -3.46
N HIS A 314 20.63 7.71 -4.14
CA HIS A 314 19.69 8.63 -4.83
C HIS A 314 18.68 9.39 -3.93
N ILE A 315 18.99 9.59 -2.64
CA ILE A 315 18.07 10.28 -1.71
C ILE A 315 17.66 11.68 -2.18
N HIS A 316 18.57 12.44 -2.80
CA HIS A 316 18.29 13.79 -3.31
C HIS A 316 17.31 13.76 -4.49
N GLU A 317 17.48 12.81 -5.41
CA GLU A 317 16.59 12.62 -6.55
C GLU A 317 15.18 12.22 -6.07
N ILE A 318 15.08 11.26 -5.16
CA ILE A 318 13.78 10.89 -4.55
C ILE A 318 13.14 12.09 -3.86
N THR A 319 13.92 12.85 -3.09
CA THR A 319 13.43 14.03 -2.37
C THR A 319 12.84 15.06 -3.33
N LEU A 320 13.49 15.32 -4.47
CA LEU A 320 12.98 16.23 -5.51
C LEU A 320 11.58 15.80 -5.98
N TYR A 321 11.43 14.55 -6.41
CA TYR A 321 10.15 14.07 -6.93
C TYR A 321 9.07 14.05 -5.86
N LYS A 322 9.37 13.65 -4.62
CA LYS A 322 8.40 13.70 -3.50
C LYS A 322 7.91 15.12 -3.23
N LYS A 323 8.83 16.09 -3.15
CA LYS A 323 8.48 17.49 -2.93
C LYS A 323 7.70 18.07 -4.11
N GLY A 324 8.06 17.70 -5.34
CA GLY A 324 7.31 18.12 -6.52
C GLY A 324 5.88 17.59 -6.54
N LEU A 325 5.65 16.30 -6.22
CA LEU A 325 4.29 15.75 -6.06
C LEU A 325 3.49 16.51 -4.99
N ALA A 326 4.12 16.88 -3.87
CA ALA A 326 3.49 17.70 -2.83
C ALA A 326 3.19 19.13 -3.30
N GLY A 327 4.07 19.73 -4.10
CA GLY A 327 3.84 21.05 -4.71
C GLY A 327 2.63 21.06 -5.65
N ILE A 328 2.52 20.03 -6.49
CA ILE A 328 1.36 19.82 -7.37
C ILE A 328 0.08 19.70 -6.53
N LEU A 329 0.10 18.86 -5.48
CA LEU A 329 -1.04 18.69 -4.58
C LEU A 329 -1.49 20.03 -4.00
N LEU A 330 -0.56 20.83 -3.45
CA LEU A 330 -0.88 22.11 -2.82
C LEU A 330 -1.43 23.14 -3.82
N GLU A 331 -0.90 23.20 -5.04
CA GLU A 331 -1.42 24.11 -6.08
C GLU A 331 -2.85 23.75 -6.47
N LEU A 332 -3.11 22.47 -6.73
CA LEU A 332 -4.44 21.99 -7.10
C LEU A 332 -5.44 22.20 -5.96
N GLN A 333 -5.05 21.88 -4.73
CA GLN A 333 -5.86 22.08 -3.54
C GLN A 333 -6.21 23.56 -3.34
N GLN A 334 -5.23 24.46 -3.51
CA GLN A 334 -5.45 25.89 -3.39
C GLN A 334 -6.52 26.38 -4.39
N LYS A 335 -6.42 26.00 -5.67
CA LYS A 335 -7.41 26.35 -6.70
C LYS A 335 -8.79 25.78 -6.39
N VAL A 336 -8.85 24.54 -5.90
CA VAL A 336 -10.11 23.91 -5.45
C VAL A 336 -10.75 24.71 -4.31
N PHE A 337 -9.95 25.15 -3.34
CA PHE A 337 -10.44 25.94 -2.20
C PHE A 337 -10.92 27.32 -2.62
N GLU A 338 -10.21 27.99 -3.54
CA GLU A 338 -10.63 29.27 -4.12
C GLU A 338 -12.02 29.15 -4.77
N ILE A 339 -12.25 28.09 -5.58
CA ILE A 339 -13.54 27.83 -6.22
C ILE A 339 -14.64 27.55 -5.16
N LEU A 340 -14.38 26.71 -4.17
CA LEU A 340 -15.36 26.35 -3.14
C LEU A 340 -15.73 27.56 -2.26
N ASN A 341 -14.76 28.41 -1.92
CA ASN A 341 -15.01 29.66 -1.20
C ASN A 341 -15.83 30.64 -2.05
N ALA A 342 -15.54 30.77 -3.34
CA ALA A 342 -16.31 31.61 -4.26
C ALA A 342 -17.78 31.15 -4.41
N ILE A 343 -18.00 29.83 -4.41
CA ILE A 343 -19.34 29.24 -4.37
C ILE A 343 -20.08 29.67 -3.09
N ASP A 344 -19.44 29.53 -1.93
CA ASP A 344 -20.05 29.89 -0.64
C ASP A 344 -20.32 31.39 -0.50
N SER A 345 -19.47 32.24 -1.08
CA SER A 345 -19.70 33.70 -1.16
C SER A 345 -20.68 34.13 -2.25
N ARG A 346 -21.28 33.18 -3.00
CA ARG A 346 -22.22 33.44 -4.11
C ARG A 346 -21.63 34.37 -5.19
N SER A 347 -20.33 34.25 -5.42
CA SER A 347 -19.61 35.06 -6.41
C SER A 347 -19.39 34.35 -7.75
N ILE A 348 -19.97 33.16 -7.93
CA ILE A 348 -19.92 32.37 -9.17
C ILE A 348 -21.17 32.66 -10.01
N GLY A 349 -20.96 33.23 -11.19
CA GLY A 349 -21.96 33.40 -12.23
C GLY A 349 -21.88 32.30 -13.30
N GLU A 350 -22.70 32.44 -14.33
CA GLU A 350 -22.81 31.42 -15.40
C GLU A 350 -21.52 31.30 -16.22
N ASN A 351 -20.85 32.42 -16.51
CA ASN A 351 -19.59 32.45 -17.27
C ASN A 351 -18.43 31.77 -16.53
N ASP A 352 -18.43 31.80 -15.19
CA ASP A 352 -17.38 31.19 -14.38
C ASP A 352 -17.46 29.66 -14.41
N THR A 353 -18.66 29.10 -14.62
CA THR A 353 -18.86 27.64 -14.64
C THR A 353 -18.06 26.97 -15.75
N GLU A 354 -17.91 27.61 -16.92
CA GLU A 354 -17.15 27.04 -18.04
C GLU A 354 -15.66 26.93 -17.73
N GLU A 355 -15.09 27.94 -17.07
CA GLU A 355 -13.69 27.94 -16.65
C GLU A 355 -13.44 26.91 -15.55
N ILE A 356 -14.35 26.82 -14.57
CA ILE A 356 -14.28 25.79 -13.52
C ILE A 356 -14.34 24.39 -14.11
N ILE A 357 -15.26 24.13 -15.06
CA ILE A 357 -15.33 22.84 -15.74
C ILE A 357 -14.06 22.56 -16.54
N ARG A 358 -13.49 23.56 -17.20
CA ARG A 358 -12.21 23.40 -17.90
C ARG A 358 -11.09 23.00 -16.92
N PHE A 359 -11.01 23.67 -15.77
CA PHE A 359 -10.07 23.31 -14.70
C PHE A 359 -10.29 21.88 -14.20
N MET A 360 -11.53 21.50 -13.88
CA MET A 360 -11.90 20.15 -13.45
C MET A 360 -11.47 19.07 -14.45
N LYS A 361 -11.72 19.29 -15.74
CA LYS A 361 -11.36 18.34 -16.80
C LYS A 361 -9.86 18.26 -17.01
N GLN A 362 -9.19 19.41 -17.14
CA GLN A 362 -7.79 19.46 -17.59
C GLN A 362 -6.78 19.23 -16.46
N GLN A 363 -7.09 19.67 -15.24
CA GLN A 363 -6.15 19.63 -14.11
C GLN A 363 -6.49 18.54 -13.09
N LEU A 364 -7.77 18.19 -12.94
CA LEU A 364 -8.23 17.21 -11.94
C LEU A 364 -8.70 15.89 -12.53
N ASN A 365 -8.77 15.76 -13.87
CA ASN A 365 -9.29 14.59 -14.57
C ASN A 365 -10.74 14.24 -14.17
N ILE A 366 -11.55 15.25 -13.84
CA ILE A 366 -12.96 15.10 -13.48
C ILE A 366 -13.80 15.50 -14.68
N ASP A 367 -14.48 14.52 -15.27
CA ASP A 367 -15.42 14.77 -16.36
C ASP A 367 -16.83 15.14 -15.87
N VAL A 368 -17.60 15.77 -16.75
CA VAL A 368 -19.02 16.09 -16.54
C VAL A 368 -19.85 15.37 -17.59
N LEU A 369 -21.02 14.86 -17.18
CA LEU A 369 -21.95 14.22 -18.11
C LEU A 369 -22.52 15.25 -19.10
N ASP A 370 -22.88 14.80 -20.29
CA ASP A 370 -23.40 15.70 -21.35
C ASP A 370 -24.62 16.52 -20.90
N ASP A 371 -25.48 15.94 -20.06
CA ASP A 371 -26.67 16.62 -19.52
C ASP A 371 -26.33 17.74 -18.53
N PHE A 372 -25.10 17.83 -18.03
CA PHE A 372 -24.65 18.90 -17.14
C PHE A 372 -24.88 20.29 -17.75
N TYR A 373 -24.69 20.45 -19.06
CA TYR A 373 -24.86 21.73 -19.74
C TYR A 373 -26.32 22.20 -19.77
N LYS A 374 -27.28 21.28 -19.55
CA LYS A 374 -28.72 21.57 -19.48
C LYS A 374 -29.19 21.92 -18.06
N TYR A 375 -28.31 21.82 -17.05
CA TYR A 375 -28.66 22.10 -15.67
C TYR A 375 -28.85 23.61 -15.44
N THR A 376 -29.71 23.95 -14.47
CA THR A 376 -29.78 25.30 -13.90
C THR A 376 -28.45 25.66 -13.23
N LEU A 377 -28.16 26.95 -13.10
CA LEU A 377 -26.93 27.40 -12.43
C LEU A 377 -26.77 26.81 -11.03
N GLU A 378 -27.85 26.75 -10.25
CA GLU A 378 -27.87 26.14 -8.92
C GLU A 378 -27.45 24.66 -8.95
N ASN A 379 -28.04 23.87 -9.85
CA ASN A 379 -27.67 22.46 -10.02
C ASN A 379 -26.24 22.27 -10.54
N LYS A 380 -25.72 23.20 -11.37
CA LYS A 380 -24.32 23.21 -11.80
C LYS A 380 -23.39 23.46 -10.61
N ILE A 381 -23.70 24.45 -9.78
CA ILE A 381 -22.94 24.79 -8.57
C ILE A 381 -22.92 23.61 -7.61
N ASP A 382 -24.07 22.98 -7.33
CA ASP A 382 -24.16 21.81 -6.45
C ASP A 382 -23.34 20.64 -6.98
N PHE A 383 -23.40 20.38 -8.30
CA PHE A 383 -22.57 19.36 -8.91
C PHE A 383 -21.07 19.66 -8.76
N ILE A 384 -20.65 20.89 -9.05
CA ILE A 384 -19.24 21.33 -8.93
C ILE A 384 -18.78 21.16 -7.48
N LYS A 385 -19.55 21.68 -6.52
CA LYS A 385 -19.24 21.57 -5.08
C LYS A 385 -19.10 20.11 -4.66
N ASN A 386 -20.02 19.25 -5.06
CA ASN A 386 -19.97 17.82 -4.76
C ASN A 386 -18.79 17.08 -5.41
N LYS A 387 -18.27 17.56 -6.54
CA LYS A 387 -17.10 16.97 -7.23
C LYS A 387 -15.78 17.47 -6.66
N LEU A 388 -15.73 18.73 -6.23
CA LEU A 388 -14.53 19.40 -5.75
C LEU A 388 -14.30 19.26 -4.24
N ASN A 389 -15.36 19.20 -3.42
CA ASN A 389 -15.22 19.08 -1.97
C ASN A 389 -14.94 17.63 -1.54
N ARG A 390 -13.72 17.16 -1.84
CA ARG A 390 -13.28 15.78 -1.60
C ARG A 390 -11.80 15.74 -1.25
N PRO A 391 -11.32 14.67 -0.59
CA PRO A 391 -9.89 14.43 -0.45
C PRO A 391 -9.18 14.36 -1.81
N ILE A 392 -7.92 14.79 -1.84
CA ILE A 392 -7.09 14.83 -3.04
C ILE A 392 -5.90 13.89 -2.86
N ARG A 393 -5.55 13.13 -3.91
CA ARG A 393 -4.31 12.37 -4.01
C ARG A 393 -3.58 12.68 -5.32
N VAL A 394 -2.30 12.98 -5.20
CA VAL A 394 -1.36 13.05 -6.32
C VAL A 394 -0.47 11.82 -6.24
N CYS A 395 -0.44 11.01 -7.30
CA CYS A 395 0.22 9.72 -7.30
C CYS A 395 1.34 9.71 -8.34
N GLY A 396 2.57 9.44 -7.89
CA GLY A 396 3.68 9.16 -8.78
C GLY A 396 3.44 7.82 -9.50
N MET A 397 3.59 7.80 -10.82
CA MET A 397 3.49 6.62 -11.67
C MET A 397 4.83 6.38 -12.35
N VAL A 398 5.31 5.14 -12.32
CA VAL A 398 6.55 4.75 -13.02
C VAL A 398 6.21 4.05 -14.32
N LYS A 399 7.11 4.10 -15.30
CA LYS A 399 6.95 3.29 -16.52
C LYS A 399 6.90 1.81 -16.17
N ASN A 400 6.01 1.08 -16.83
CA ASN A 400 5.90 -0.35 -16.61
C ASN A 400 6.95 -1.10 -17.45
N GLU A 401 7.93 -1.73 -16.79
CA GLU A 401 8.96 -2.55 -17.43
C GLU A 401 8.64 -4.06 -17.40
N GLY A 402 7.34 -4.40 -17.26
CA GLY A 402 6.86 -5.78 -17.14
C GLY A 402 6.59 -6.23 -15.70
N GLU A 403 6.49 -5.29 -14.77
CA GLU A 403 6.20 -5.56 -13.37
C GLU A 403 4.74 -6.01 -13.21
N PRO A 404 4.48 -7.17 -12.57
CA PRO A 404 3.13 -7.62 -12.31
C PRO A 404 2.49 -6.78 -11.19
N GLY A 405 1.29 -6.26 -11.43
CA GLY A 405 0.49 -5.61 -10.39
C GLY A 405 -0.49 -4.59 -10.94
N GLY A 406 -0.79 -3.57 -10.14
CA GLY A 406 -1.78 -2.55 -10.48
C GLY A 406 -1.20 -1.35 -11.23
N GLY A 407 -2.04 -0.75 -12.08
CA GLY A 407 -1.68 0.41 -12.90
C GLY A 407 -2.79 1.46 -12.92
N PRO A 408 -2.53 2.61 -13.55
CA PRO A 408 -3.51 3.68 -13.71
C PRO A 408 -4.45 3.42 -14.90
N PHE A 409 -5.76 3.48 -14.66
CA PHE A 409 -6.79 3.26 -15.68
C PHE A 409 -7.94 4.26 -15.56
N TRP A 410 -8.58 4.53 -16.67
CA TRP A 410 -9.92 5.10 -16.68
C TRP A 410 -10.91 3.96 -16.46
N VAL A 411 -11.72 4.08 -15.40
CA VAL A 411 -12.72 3.08 -15.00
C VAL A 411 -14.11 3.66 -15.19
N ARG A 412 -15.00 2.88 -15.80
CA ARG A 412 -16.42 3.22 -15.93
C ARG A 412 -17.21 2.57 -14.80
N SER A 413 -17.87 3.41 -14.01
CA SER A 413 -18.82 2.96 -12.99
C SER A 413 -20.11 2.43 -13.61
N PHE A 414 -20.90 1.69 -12.83
CA PHE A 414 -22.23 1.22 -13.25
C PHE A 414 -23.20 2.35 -13.62
N LYS A 415 -22.98 3.57 -13.09
CA LYS A 415 -23.76 4.78 -13.44
C LYS A 415 -23.25 5.48 -14.69
N GLY A 416 -22.29 4.90 -15.41
CA GLY A 416 -21.68 5.46 -16.62
C GLY A 416 -20.59 6.50 -16.37
N ASN A 417 -20.39 6.99 -15.14
CA ASN A 417 -19.30 7.93 -14.83
C ASN A 417 -17.94 7.29 -15.07
N VAL A 418 -17.04 8.02 -15.71
CA VAL A 418 -15.64 7.63 -15.94
C VAL A 418 -14.74 8.37 -14.96
N SER A 419 -13.78 7.67 -14.36
CA SER A 419 -12.84 8.27 -13.40
C SER A 419 -11.48 7.56 -13.43
N LEU A 420 -10.41 8.28 -13.10
CA LEU A 420 -9.08 7.70 -12.95
C LEU A 420 -8.97 6.89 -11.66
N GLN A 421 -8.53 5.65 -11.80
CA GLN A 421 -8.37 4.70 -10.70
C GLN A 421 -7.03 3.97 -10.80
N ILE A 422 -6.52 3.57 -9.65
CA ILE A 422 -5.48 2.55 -9.58
C ILE A 422 -6.20 1.20 -9.54
N VAL A 423 -5.95 0.35 -10.53
CA VAL A 423 -6.62 -0.94 -10.68
C VAL A 423 -5.60 -2.06 -10.67
N GLU A 424 -5.82 -3.05 -9.81
CA GLU A 424 -5.05 -4.30 -9.81
C GLU A 424 -5.56 -5.27 -10.88
N SER A 425 -4.67 -6.05 -11.48
CA SER A 425 -5.03 -7.05 -12.49
C SER A 425 -6.07 -8.06 -12.00
N SER A 426 -6.07 -8.37 -10.70
CA SER A 426 -7.06 -9.25 -10.03
C SER A 426 -8.49 -8.70 -10.07
N GLN A 427 -8.66 -7.38 -10.19
CA GLN A 427 -9.97 -6.70 -10.24
C GLN A 427 -10.60 -6.75 -11.64
N VAL A 428 -9.82 -7.08 -12.67
CA VAL A 428 -10.25 -7.09 -14.07
C VAL A 428 -10.65 -8.51 -14.48
N ASP A 429 -11.63 -8.63 -15.37
CA ASP A 429 -11.95 -9.92 -15.99
C ASP A 429 -11.01 -10.19 -17.17
N THR A 430 -9.99 -11.01 -16.95
CA THR A 430 -9.02 -11.38 -18.00
C THR A 430 -9.55 -12.41 -19.00
N HIS A 431 -10.73 -13.00 -18.77
CA HIS A 431 -11.37 -13.89 -19.75
C HIS A 431 -12.16 -13.11 -20.79
N ASN A 432 -12.53 -11.87 -20.47
CA ASN A 432 -13.05 -10.92 -21.45
C ASN A 432 -11.88 -10.38 -22.29
N SER A 433 -11.89 -10.66 -23.60
CA SER A 433 -10.81 -10.30 -24.53
C SER A 433 -10.62 -8.78 -24.68
N GLU A 434 -11.69 -7.99 -24.58
CA GLU A 434 -11.62 -6.53 -24.62
C GLU A 434 -10.91 -6.00 -23.36
N GLN A 435 -11.34 -6.45 -22.19
CA GLN A 435 -10.76 -6.04 -20.91
C GLN A 435 -9.29 -6.49 -20.79
N ALA A 436 -8.98 -7.72 -21.23
CA ALA A 436 -7.61 -8.21 -21.30
C ALA A 436 -6.73 -7.36 -22.24
N SER A 437 -7.27 -6.93 -23.39
CA SER A 437 -6.57 -6.06 -24.33
C SER A 437 -6.31 -4.66 -23.77
N ILE A 438 -7.25 -4.10 -23.00
CA ILE A 438 -7.08 -2.81 -22.32
C ILE A 438 -5.99 -2.92 -21.25
N LEU A 439 -6.05 -3.97 -20.43
CA LEU A 439 -5.07 -4.25 -19.38
C LEU A 439 -3.64 -4.40 -19.96
N SER A 440 -3.48 -5.09 -21.07
CA SER A 440 -2.16 -5.30 -21.70
C SER A 440 -1.55 -4.03 -22.31
N LYS A 441 -2.34 -2.97 -22.51
CA LYS A 441 -1.89 -1.68 -23.05
C LYS A 441 -1.43 -0.71 -21.96
N ALA A 442 -1.39 -1.13 -20.70
CA ALA A 442 -0.89 -0.31 -19.60
C ALA A 442 0.56 0.10 -19.84
N THR A 443 0.83 1.41 -19.83
CA THR A 443 2.17 1.97 -20.05
C THR A 443 2.91 2.26 -18.74
N HIS A 444 2.16 2.36 -17.64
CA HIS A 444 2.66 2.76 -16.33
C HIS A 444 2.17 1.79 -15.24
N PHE A 445 2.88 1.82 -14.13
CA PHE A 445 2.66 1.01 -12.94
C PHE A 445 2.50 1.92 -11.72
N ASN A 446 1.70 1.50 -10.74
CA ASN A 446 1.55 2.23 -9.48
C ASN A 446 2.59 1.79 -8.44
N PRO A 447 3.63 2.60 -8.14
CA PRO A 447 4.64 2.29 -7.13
C PRO A 447 4.15 2.42 -5.68
N VAL A 448 2.90 2.85 -5.47
CA VAL A 448 2.39 3.31 -4.16
C VAL A 448 3.23 4.48 -3.66
N ASP A 449 3.35 5.49 -4.52
CA ASP A 449 3.93 6.79 -4.21
C ASP A 449 2.83 7.83 -4.22
N LEU A 450 2.22 8.07 -3.06
CA LEU A 450 1.05 8.95 -2.96
C LEU A 450 1.34 10.14 -2.05
N VAL A 451 0.89 11.31 -2.45
CA VAL A 451 0.82 12.49 -1.61
C VAL A 451 -0.64 12.92 -1.51
N CYS A 452 -1.16 12.96 -0.30
CA CYS A 452 -2.58 13.08 -0.01
C CYS A 452 -2.89 14.32 0.83
N ALA A 453 -4.02 14.97 0.53
CA ALA A 453 -4.64 15.98 1.37
C ALA A 453 -6.03 15.49 1.82
N THR A 454 -6.31 15.60 3.12
CA THR A 454 -7.50 14.99 3.76
C THR A 454 -8.41 16.00 4.46
N LYS A 455 -8.11 17.30 4.31
CA LYS A 455 -8.91 18.39 4.85
C LYS A 455 -9.62 19.15 3.73
N ASP A 456 -10.81 19.65 4.06
CA ASP A 456 -11.61 20.49 3.20
C ASP A 456 -11.13 21.96 3.24
N TYR A 457 -11.81 22.80 2.45
CA TYR A 457 -11.52 24.23 2.31
C TYR A 457 -11.81 25.05 3.59
N GLN A 458 -12.49 24.47 4.57
CA GLN A 458 -12.76 25.05 5.88
C GLN A 458 -11.74 24.58 6.93
N GLY A 459 -10.77 23.75 6.54
CA GLY A 459 -9.77 23.16 7.44
C GLY A 459 -10.27 21.93 8.20
N GLN A 460 -11.48 21.46 7.91
CA GLN A 460 -12.09 20.31 8.56
C GLN A 460 -11.66 19.03 7.88
N LYS A 461 -11.39 18.00 8.67
CA LYS A 461 -10.99 16.70 8.16
C LYS A 461 -12.19 15.98 7.55
N PHE A 462 -12.01 15.40 6.38
CA PHE A 462 -12.98 14.49 5.79
C PHE A 462 -13.02 13.17 6.56
N ASP A 463 -14.23 12.63 6.74
CA ASP A 463 -14.39 11.21 7.04
C ASP A 463 -14.09 10.40 5.76
N LEU A 464 -12.88 9.86 5.69
CA LEU A 464 -12.37 9.17 4.51
C LEU A 464 -13.16 7.90 4.18
N THR A 465 -13.88 7.33 5.15
CA THR A 465 -14.68 6.10 4.96
C THR A 465 -15.86 6.34 4.00
N GLN A 466 -16.33 7.58 3.89
CA GLN A 466 -17.41 7.97 2.97
C GLN A 466 -16.99 7.91 1.50
N PHE A 467 -15.67 7.94 1.24
CA PHE A 467 -15.09 7.96 -0.09
C PHE A 467 -14.69 6.57 -0.62
N VAL A 468 -14.95 5.51 0.16
CA VAL A 468 -14.68 4.12 -0.20
C VAL A 468 -15.69 3.61 -1.22
N ASP A 469 -15.22 2.84 -2.20
CA ASP A 469 -16.07 1.97 -3.02
C ASP A 469 -16.12 0.55 -2.46
N GLN A 470 -17.17 0.26 -1.71
CA GLN A 470 -17.39 -1.03 -1.04
C GLN A 470 -17.54 -2.21 -2.02
N SER A 471 -17.79 -1.94 -3.31
CA SER A 471 -17.94 -2.99 -4.33
C SER A 471 -16.61 -3.56 -4.83
N THR A 472 -15.47 -3.01 -4.39
CA THR A 472 -14.13 -3.32 -4.93
C THR A 472 -13.26 -4.20 -4.04
N GLY A 473 -13.82 -4.80 -2.98
CA GLY A 473 -13.12 -5.78 -2.14
C GLY A 473 -12.81 -7.09 -2.86
N PHE A 474 -12.22 -8.08 -2.17
CA PHE A 474 -11.80 -9.34 -2.79
C PHE A 474 -12.26 -10.55 -1.99
N ILE A 475 -12.71 -11.60 -2.69
CA ILE A 475 -12.87 -12.92 -2.08
C ILE A 475 -11.58 -13.69 -2.27
N VAL A 476 -10.98 -14.13 -1.17
CA VAL A 476 -9.73 -14.88 -1.16
C VAL A 476 -9.96 -16.31 -0.69
N HIS A 477 -9.37 -17.26 -1.41
CA HIS A 477 -9.34 -18.66 -1.00
C HIS A 477 -8.11 -18.89 -0.12
N LYS A 478 -8.34 -19.49 1.04
CA LYS A 478 -7.28 -19.82 2.00
C LYS A 478 -7.47 -21.25 2.47
N ASN A 479 -6.37 -21.86 2.90
CA ASN A 479 -6.40 -23.12 3.62
C ASN A 479 -6.04 -22.85 5.08
N ASN A 480 -6.82 -23.39 6.01
CA ASN A 480 -6.56 -23.32 7.44
C ASN A 480 -6.49 -24.75 7.99
N LYS A 481 -5.28 -25.19 8.37
CA LYS A 481 -5.00 -26.54 8.88
C LYS A 481 -5.52 -27.67 7.95
N GLY A 482 -5.39 -27.53 6.64
CA GLY A 482 -5.86 -28.52 5.67
C GLY A 482 -7.32 -28.34 5.24
N ILE A 483 -8.08 -27.42 5.85
CA ILE A 483 -9.48 -27.14 5.49
C ILE A 483 -9.55 -25.86 4.67
N ASP A 484 -10.20 -25.92 3.51
CA ASP A 484 -10.41 -24.76 2.65
C ASP A 484 -11.52 -23.85 3.19
N LEU A 485 -11.26 -22.55 3.14
CA LEU A 485 -12.20 -21.49 3.49
C LEU A 485 -12.08 -20.32 2.52
N LYS A 486 -13.14 -19.51 2.47
CA LYS A 486 -13.15 -18.20 1.81
C LYS A 486 -13.12 -17.10 2.84
N GLY A 487 -12.28 -16.09 2.60
CA GLY A 487 -12.25 -14.84 3.34
C GLY A 487 -12.59 -13.66 2.44
N TYR A 488 -12.95 -12.53 3.03
CA TYR A 488 -13.19 -11.28 2.32
C TYR A 488 -12.10 -10.27 2.72
N GLU A 489 -11.43 -9.67 1.76
CA GLU A 489 -10.53 -8.54 1.97
C GLU A 489 -11.24 -7.26 1.56
N LEU A 490 -11.18 -6.24 2.41
CA LEU A 490 -11.82 -4.94 2.18
C LEU A 490 -11.19 -4.23 0.97
N PRO A 491 -11.89 -3.26 0.35
CA PRO A 491 -11.35 -2.42 -0.73
C PRO A 491 -9.96 -1.88 -0.40
N GLY A 492 -8.95 -2.20 -1.21
CA GLY A 492 -7.56 -1.82 -0.95
C GLY A 492 -7.37 -0.30 -0.82
N LEU A 493 -6.41 0.15 -0.01
CA LEU A 493 -6.23 1.56 0.33
C LEU A 493 -6.23 2.48 -0.91
N TRP A 494 -5.42 2.15 -1.91
CA TRP A 494 -5.31 2.94 -3.15
C TRP A 494 -6.17 2.43 -4.30
N ASN A 495 -6.61 1.18 -4.27
CA ASN A 495 -7.38 0.49 -5.31
C ASN A 495 -8.79 0.11 -4.81
N GLY A 496 -9.53 1.10 -4.30
CA GLY A 496 -10.92 0.94 -3.84
C GLY A 496 -11.32 1.91 -2.73
N ALA A 497 -10.53 1.98 -1.66
CA ALA A 497 -10.84 2.87 -0.53
C ALA A 497 -10.69 4.36 -0.88
N MET A 498 -9.82 4.68 -1.84
CA MET A 498 -9.66 6.02 -2.40
C MET A 498 -10.44 6.25 -3.71
N ALA A 499 -11.40 5.38 -4.07
CA ALA A 499 -12.03 5.41 -5.39
C ALA A 499 -12.77 6.73 -5.69
N LYS A 500 -13.31 7.39 -4.67
CA LYS A 500 -14.07 8.64 -4.86
C LYS A 500 -13.23 9.91 -4.65
N TRP A 501 -11.92 9.79 -4.47
CA TRP A 501 -11.00 10.92 -4.26
C TRP A 501 -10.71 11.64 -5.59
N ILE A 502 -10.33 12.92 -5.50
CA ILE A 502 -9.73 13.62 -6.64
C ILE A 502 -8.36 13.01 -6.87
N THR A 503 -8.14 12.46 -8.07
CA THR A 503 -6.97 11.64 -8.38
C THR A 503 -6.21 12.25 -9.55
N VAL A 504 -4.94 12.55 -9.33
CA VAL A 504 -4.02 13.04 -10.35
C VAL A 504 -2.81 12.12 -10.41
N PHE A 505 -2.49 11.64 -11.60
CA PHE A 505 -1.32 10.80 -11.84
C PHE A 505 -0.22 11.59 -12.52
N VAL A 506 1.01 11.42 -12.07
CA VAL A 506 2.19 12.12 -12.58
C VAL A 506 3.29 11.11 -12.86
N GLU A 507 3.87 11.13 -14.06
CA GLU A 507 5.04 10.29 -14.37
C GLU A 507 6.23 10.72 -13.50
N VAL A 508 6.84 9.76 -12.79
CA VAL A 508 8.07 9.92 -12.01
C VAL A 508 9.11 8.88 -12.44
N PRO A 509 10.42 9.12 -12.23
CA PRO A 509 11.44 8.16 -12.63
C PRO A 509 11.36 6.84 -11.86
N LEU A 510 11.82 5.77 -12.50
CA LEU A 510 11.85 4.43 -11.93
C LEU A 510 12.67 4.34 -10.63
N VAL A 511 13.68 5.21 -10.45
CA VAL A 511 14.50 5.29 -9.23
C VAL A 511 13.67 5.57 -7.96
N THR A 512 12.43 6.06 -8.08
CA THR A 512 11.51 6.25 -6.96
C THR A 512 10.82 4.96 -6.50
N PHE A 513 11.03 3.85 -7.23
CA PHE A 513 10.38 2.56 -7.03
C PHE A 513 11.38 1.40 -6.99
N ASN A 514 11.77 1.01 -5.78
CA ASN A 514 12.69 -0.09 -5.52
C ASN A 514 12.12 -1.02 -4.43
N PRO A 515 11.04 -1.77 -4.71
CA PRO A 515 10.47 -2.69 -3.74
C PRO A 515 11.27 -3.99 -3.66
N VAL A 516 11.30 -4.59 -2.46
CA VAL A 516 11.84 -5.94 -2.25
C VAL A 516 10.69 -6.93 -2.11
N LYS A 517 10.36 -7.67 -3.18
CA LYS A 517 9.29 -8.69 -3.20
C LYS A 517 9.80 -10.09 -2.94
N THR A 518 11.00 -10.41 -3.42
CA THR A 518 11.77 -11.63 -3.13
C THR A 518 13.12 -11.25 -2.52
N VAL A 519 13.74 -12.12 -1.72
CA VAL A 519 15.06 -11.83 -1.11
C VAL A 519 16.12 -11.48 -2.17
N ASN A 520 16.03 -12.07 -3.37
CA ASN A 520 16.94 -11.77 -4.48
C ASN A 520 16.84 -10.33 -4.99
N ASP A 521 15.76 -9.59 -4.70
CA ASP A 521 15.67 -8.18 -5.07
C ASP A 521 16.73 -7.34 -4.35
N LEU A 522 17.20 -7.76 -3.17
CA LEU A 522 18.32 -7.10 -2.48
C LEU A 522 19.64 -7.18 -3.26
N LEU A 523 19.75 -8.05 -4.27
CA LEU A 523 20.93 -8.14 -5.16
C LEU A 523 20.87 -7.14 -6.33
N LYS A 524 19.74 -6.43 -6.52
CA LYS A 524 19.60 -5.40 -7.55
C LYS A 524 20.49 -4.19 -7.23
N PRO A 525 20.98 -3.45 -8.26
CA PRO A 525 21.86 -2.29 -8.05
C PRO A 525 21.33 -1.21 -7.08
N ALA A 526 20.01 -1.06 -6.98
CA ALA A 526 19.38 -0.14 -6.04
C ALA A 526 19.68 -0.47 -4.56
N HIS A 527 19.79 -1.76 -4.22
CA HIS A 527 20.02 -2.23 -2.85
C HIS A 527 21.49 -2.59 -2.59
N GLN A 528 22.36 -2.41 -3.59
CA GLN A 528 23.78 -2.76 -3.52
C GLN A 528 24.66 -1.51 -3.41
N PRO A 529 25.74 -1.53 -2.60
CA PRO A 529 26.56 -0.35 -2.39
C PRO A 529 27.11 0.16 -3.73
N GLN A 530 26.93 1.45 -4.00
CA GLN A 530 27.56 2.11 -5.13
C GLN A 530 28.79 2.83 -4.60
N TYR A 531 29.96 2.26 -4.89
CA TYR A 531 31.21 2.96 -4.66
C TYR A 531 31.41 3.91 -5.84
N GLU A 532 31.30 5.21 -5.61
CA GLU A 532 31.83 6.18 -6.57
C GLU A 532 33.35 5.92 -6.67
N ASN A 533 33.80 5.54 -7.87
CA ASN A 533 35.22 5.38 -8.18
C ASN A 533 35.90 6.73 -8.38
#